data_AF-A0A023FER9-F1
#
_entry.id   AF-A0A023FER9-F1
#
_cell.length_a   1.000
_cell.length_b   1.000
_cell.length_c   1.000
_cell.angle_alpha   90.00
_cell.angle_beta   90.00
_cell.angle_gamma   90.00
#
_symmetry.space_group_name_H-M   'P 1'
#
loop_
_entity.id
_entity.type
_entity.pdbx_description
1 polymer ?
#
loop_
_entity_poly.entity_id
_entity_poly.type
_entity_poly.pdbx_seq_one_letter_code
_entity_poly.pdbx_strand_id
1 'polypeptide(L)' 'MWYEILPSAAVIAGCLMVPSLVDRPLCWLFDGKPYRRTLWKWETRCDAMRDERLTGTPYKTIGLEGIPDEPQKP' A
#
# COMPACT_ATOMS: atom_id res chain seq x y z
N MET A 1 35.48 -9.36 25.60
CA MET A 1 36.13 -9.37 24.26
C MET A 1 35.27 -8.57 23.28
N TRP A 2 35.82 -8.09 22.15
CA TRP A 2 35.09 -7.19 21.24
C TRP A 2 33.76 -7.75 20.70
N TYR A 3 33.62 -9.08 20.64
CA TYR A 3 32.42 -9.75 20.15
C TYR A 3 31.22 -9.70 21.12
N GLU A 4 31.40 -9.29 22.37
CA GLU A 4 30.31 -9.21 23.36
C GLU A 4 29.25 -8.15 23.00
N ILE A 5 29.56 -7.25 22.06
CA ILE A 5 28.60 -6.29 21.50
C ILE A 5 27.66 -6.93 20.47
N LEU A 6 28.01 -8.09 19.89
CA LEU A 6 27.25 -8.69 18.79
C LEU A 6 25.82 -9.07 19.19
N PRO A 7 25.55 -9.64 20.39
CA PRO A 7 24.19 -9.95 20.79
C PRO A 7 23.30 -8.69 20.91
N SER A 8 23.80 -7.61 21.51
CA SER A 8 23.03 -6.37 21.65
C SER A 8 22.81 -5.68 20.30
N ALA A 9 23.84 -5.66 19.44
CA ALA A 9 23.72 -5.15 18.08
C ALA A 9 22.72 -5.98 17.24
N ALA A 10 22.70 -7.31 17.39
CA ALA A 10 21.76 -8.18 16.69
C ALA A 10 20.31 -7.93 17.12
N VAL A 11 20.05 -7.71 18.41
CA VAL A 11 18.71 -7.36 18.91
C VAL A 11 18.25 -6.03 18.32
N ILE A 12 19.11 -5.00 18.33
CA ILE A 12 18.80 -3.69 17.75
C ILE A 12 18.50 -3.82 16.24
N ALA A 13 19.37 -4.51 15.50
CA ALA A 13 19.19 -4.74 14.08
C ALA A 13 17.89 -5.52 13.78
N GLY A 14 17.59 -6.56 14.56
CA GLY A 14 16.34 -7.31 14.46
C GLY A 14 15.12 -6.41 14.65
N CYS A 15 15.10 -5.62 15.73
CA CYS A 15 13.99 -4.71 16.01
C CYS A 15 13.79 -3.64 14.92
N LEU A 16 14.86 -3.15 14.29
CA LEU A 16 14.77 -2.19 13.19
C LEU A 16 14.34 -2.83 11.86
N MET A 17 14.75 -4.08 11.62
CA MET A 17 14.45 -4.78 10.36
C MET A 17 13.01 -5.30 10.33
N VAL A 18 12.47 -5.75 11.47
CA VAL A 18 11.14 -6.36 11.55
C VAL A 18 10.03 -5.47 10.95
N PRO A 19 9.89 -4.17 11.30
CA PRO A 19 8.86 -3.32 10.72
C PRO A 19 8.91 -3.26 9.19
N SER A 20 10.10 -3.15 8.59
CA SER A 20 10.27 -3.10 7.14
C SER A 20 9.89 -4.41 6.46
N LEU A 21 10.17 -5.56 7.09
CA LEU A 21 9.78 -6.87 6.56
C LEU A 21 8.29 -7.14 6.71
N VAL A 22 7.67 -6.62 7.77
CA VAL A 22 6.26 -6.81 8.09
C VAL A 22 5.34 -5.86 7.32
N ASP A 23 5.82 -4.69 6.90
CA ASP A 23 5.00 -3.70 6.17
C ASP A 23 4.36 -4.26 4.89
N ARG A 24 5.15 -4.92 4.04
CA ARG A 24 4.67 -5.52 2.79
C ARG A 24 3.57 -6.57 2.97
N PRO A 25 3.72 -7.60 3.83
CA PRO A 25 2.64 -8.58 4.05
C PRO A 25 1.42 -7.95 4.71
N LEU A 26 1.57 -6.95 5.58
CA LEU A 26 0.42 -6.21 6.13
C LEU A 26 -0.33 -5.45 5.03
N CYS A 27 0.38 -4.79 4.10
CA CYS A 27 -0.26 -4.13 2.97
C CYS A 27 -1.04 -5.13 2.11
N TRP A 28 -0.50 -6.32 1.87
CA TRP A 28 -1.25 -7.37 1.16
C TRP A 28 -2.50 -7.81 1.91
N LEU A 29 -2.41 -7.96 3.23
CA LEU A 29 -3.54 -8.44 4.05
C LEU A 29 -4.70 -7.44 4.08
N PHE A 30 -4.41 -6.14 4.20
CA PHE A 30 -5.44 -5.11 4.34
C PHE A 30 -5.86 -4.47 3.02
N ASP A 31 -4.90 -4.16 2.15
CA ASP A 31 -5.14 -3.36 0.94
C ASP A 31 -5.17 -4.23 -0.34
N GLY A 32 -4.82 -5.52 -0.25
CA GLY A 32 -4.72 -6.43 -1.39
C GLY A 32 -3.56 -6.13 -2.35
N LYS A 33 -2.68 -5.18 -1.99
CA LYS A 33 -1.50 -4.78 -2.78
C LYS A 33 -0.26 -4.71 -1.88
N PRO A 34 0.95 -4.99 -2.40
CA PRO A 34 2.17 -5.05 -1.59
C PRO A 34 2.72 -3.66 -1.19
N TYR A 35 1.94 -2.60 -1.36
CA TYR A 35 2.38 -1.21 -1.19
C TYR A 35 1.20 -0.32 -0.84
N ARG A 36 1.52 0.85 -0.26
CA ARG A 36 0.58 1.95 -0.10
C ARG A 36 0.83 3.03 -1.13
N ARG A 37 -0.25 3.68 -1.61
CA ARG A 37 -0.12 4.79 -2.55
C ARG A 37 0.44 6.02 -1.84
N THR A 38 1.28 6.78 -2.52
CA THR A 38 1.70 8.09 -2.03
C THR A 38 0.55 9.09 -2.17
N LEU A 39 0.24 9.78 -1.08
CA LEU A 39 -0.81 10.80 -1.00
C LEU A 39 -0.23 12.19 -0.71
N TRP A 40 1.07 12.37 -0.99
CA TRP A 40 1.77 13.61 -0.67
C TRP A 40 1.21 14.80 -1.47
N LYS A 41 0.98 14.62 -2.77
CA LYS A 41 0.50 15.66 -3.66
C LYS A 41 -1.04 15.76 -3.66
N TRP A 42 -1.56 16.93 -4.00
CA TRP A 42 -2.99 17.16 -4.08
C TRP A 42 -3.64 16.28 -5.15
N GLU A 43 -3.02 16.21 -6.32
CA GLU A 43 -3.52 15.45 -7.48
C GLU A 43 -3.63 13.97 -7.12
N THR A 44 -2.57 13.39 -6.53
CA THR A 44 -2.57 12.00 -6.07
C THR A 44 -3.62 11.69 -5.01
N ARG A 45 -3.99 12.69 -4.19
CA ARG A 45 -5.09 12.56 -3.22
C ARG A 45 -6.45 12.57 -3.90
N CYS A 46 -6.66 13.47 -4.84
CA CYS A 46 -7.89 13.52 -5.63
C CYS A 46 -8.10 12.22 -6.41
N ASP A 47 -7.04 11.67 -7.02
CA ASP A 47 -7.10 10.41 -7.75
C ASP A 47 -7.44 9.24 -6.82
N ALA A 48 -6.82 9.16 -5.64
CA ALA A 48 -7.13 8.11 -4.67
C ALA A 48 -8.59 8.19 -4.18
N MET A 49 -9.10 9.39 -3.91
CA MET A 49 -10.50 9.60 -3.52
C MET A 49 -11.47 9.26 -4.66
N ARG A 50 -11.10 9.56 -5.91
CA ARG A 50 -11.87 9.15 -7.09
C ARG A 50 -11.97 7.62 -7.16
N ASP A 51 -10.83 6.94 -7.05
CA ASP A 51 -10.79 5.47 -7.13
C ASP A 51 -11.61 4.82 -6.00
N GLU A 52 -11.54 5.37 -4.79
CA GLU A 52 -12.35 4.96 -3.65
C GLU A 52 -13.85 5.16 -3.89
N ARG A 53 -14.27 6.28 -4.48
CA ARG A 53 -15.69 6.52 -4.83
C ARG A 53 -16.21 5.58 -5.91
N LEU A 54 -15.36 5.17 -6.85
CA LEU A 54 -15.75 4.30 -7.96
C LEU A 54 -15.77 2.81 -7.57
N THR A 55 -14.88 2.37 -6.68
CA THR A 55 -14.70 0.93 -6.38
C THR A 55 -14.88 0.55 -4.91
N GLY A 56 -15.01 1.53 -4.01
CA GLY A 56 -14.94 1.35 -2.57
C GLY A 56 -13.52 1.23 -2.00
N THR A 57 -12.47 1.16 -2.85
CA THR A 57 -11.08 1.01 -2.39
C THR A 57 -10.09 1.72 -3.32
N PRO A 58 -9.09 2.48 -2.84
CA PRO A 58 -8.11 3.15 -3.72
C PRO A 58 -7.11 2.20 -4.41
N TYR A 59 -7.20 0.89 -4.14
CA TYR A 59 -6.26 -0.14 -4.63
C TYR A 59 -6.84 -1.07 -5.70
N LYS A 60 -8.13 -0.93 -6.01
CA LYS A 60 -8.80 -1.66 -7.09
C LYS A 60 -8.82 -0.78 -8.34
N THR A 61 -8.15 -1.23 -9.39
CA THR A 61 -8.16 -0.54 -10.68
C THR A 61 -9.33 -1.04 -11.52
N ILE A 62 -10.12 -0.12 -12.09
CA ILE A 62 -11.12 -0.41 -13.11
C ILE A 62 -10.51 -0.03 -14.47
N GLY A 63 -10.43 -0.99 -15.38
CA GLY A 63 -10.08 -0.79 -16.78
C GLY A 63 -11.29 -0.46 -17.64
N LEU A 64 -11.25 -0.88 -18.90
CA LEU A 64 -12.32 -0.64 -19.87
C LEU A 64 -13.60 -1.42 -19.53
N GLU A 65 -13.50 -2.47 -18.71
CA GLU A 65 -14.64 -3.26 -18.24
C GLU A 65 -15.65 -2.49 -17.38
N GLY A 66 -15.26 -1.32 -16.85
CA GLY A 66 -16.18 -0.45 -16.11
C GLY A 66 -16.93 0.56 -16.99
N ILE A 67 -16.63 0.61 -18.29
CA ILE A 67 -17.31 1.49 -19.24
C ILE A 67 -18.44 0.69 -19.88
N PRO A 68 -19.70 1.16 -19.84
CA PRO A 68 -20.79 0.48 -20.52
C PRO A 68 -20.58 0.51 -22.04
N ASP A 69 -20.81 -0.63 -22.70
CA ASP A 69 -20.65 -0.79 -24.16
C ASP A 69 -21.60 0.12 -24.95
N GLU A 70 -22.78 0.38 -24.38
CA GLU A 70 -23.77 1.29 -24.94
C GLU A 70 -23.91 2.54 -24.06
N PRO A 71 -24.06 3.74 -24.66
CA PRO A 71 -24.28 4.96 -23.90
C PRO A 71 -25.58 4.82 -23.09
N GLN A 72 -25.50 5.05 -21.78
CA GLN A 72 -26.69 5.06 -20.93
C GLN A 72 -27.67 6.11 -21.46
N LYS A 73 -28.88 5.65 -21.84
CA LYS A 73 -29.95 6.51 -22.33
C LYS A 73 -30.48 7.35 -21.16
N PRO A 74 -30.69 8.67 -21.35
CA PRO A 74 -31.06 9.60 -20.27
C PRO A 74 -32.41 9.28 -19.64
#